data_AF-V7AKB1-F1
#
_entry.id   AF-V7AKB1-F1
#
_cell.length_a   1.000
_cell.length_b   1.000
_cell.length_c   1.000
_cell.angle_alpha   90.00
_cell.angle_beta   90.00
_cell.angle_gamma   90.00
#
_symmetry.space_group_name_H-M   'P 1'
#
loop_
_entity.id
_entity.type
_entity.pdbx_description
1 polymer ?
#
loop_
_entity_poly.entity_id
_entity_poly.type
_entity_poly.pdbx_seq_one_letter_code
_entity_poly.pdbx_strand_id
1 'polypeptide(L)'
;MWVCNSIAEYSVFNSVIKPTYMLTYESASELLHLNLQEEAELRILSEAANLRSNWRCQQGAIETSTLDTRIKVSNPEDPEPSLKLYVENQADPAMRLVFEMMILCGEAIATFGSRNDIPLPYRGQPQSDINVSEFSHLPEGPVRSFALVKVMRAAEIDFRKPARHGVLGIPGYVQFTSPIRRYLDLLAHYQVKAFLRGEPPPFTAGKLEGIAAGINENIRTVRKLCNSSLRYWILEYLRRQPKEKSYRALVLRFLKDRIAALLLLEVGFQASAWVPLGSQIGDEVLVKVEEAHPRDDILFLKEVVSE
;
A
#
# COMPACT_ATOMS: atom_id res chain seq x y z
N MET A 1 6.23 -16.73 30.26
CA MET A 1 6.44 -15.36 29.75
C MET A 1 7.61 -15.40 28.77
N TRP A 2 7.37 -15.94 27.58
CA TRP A 2 8.33 -16.01 26.47
C TRP A 2 7.49 -15.91 25.20
N VAL A 3 7.40 -14.72 24.61
CA VAL A 3 6.68 -14.52 23.35
C VAL A 3 7.58 -13.67 22.46
N CYS A 4 8.63 -14.30 21.95
CA CYS A 4 9.39 -13.69 20.87
C CYS A 4 8.58 -13.93 19.57
N ASN A 5 7.66 -13.02 19.24
CA ASN A 5 6.89 -13.02 17.98
C ASN A 5 7.77 -12.68 16.74
N SER A 6 9.06 -12.97 16.83
CA SER A 6 10.02 -12.96 15.73
C SER A 6 10.00 -14.30 15.00
N ILE A 7 10.57 -14.35 13.79
CA ILE A 7 10.79 -15.61 13.08
C ILE A 7 11.75 -16.49 13.90
N ALA A 8 11.26 -17.61 14.44
CA ALA A 8 12.10 -18.60 15.11
C ALA A 8 12.85 -19.45 14.08
N GLU A 9 12.13 -19.96 13.09
CA GLU A 9 12.65 -20.83 12.03
C GLU A 9 11.99 -20.47 10.69
N TYR A 10 12.69 -20.78 9.59
CA TYR A 10 12.17 -20.61 8.24
C TYR A 10 12.81 -21.63 7.31
N SER A 11 12.12 -21.92 6.21
CA SER A 11 12.60 -22.80 5.14
C SER A 11 12.22 -22.21 3.79
N VAL A 12 13.10 -22.31 2.81
CA VAL A 12 12.87 -21.83 1.44
C VAL A 12 13.11 -23.00 0.48
N PHE A 13 12.07 -23.40 -0.26
CA PHE A 13 12.14 -24.51 -1.21
C PHE A 13 11.08 -24.35 -2.31
N ASN A 14 11.22 -25.12 -3.39
CA ASN A 14 10.19 -25.18 -4.44
C ASN A 14 9.07 -26.14 -4.02
N SER A 15 7.82 -25.76 -4.27
CA SER A 15 6.65 -26.59 -3.99
C SER A 15 5.65 -26.53 -5.15
N VAL A 16 4.69 -27.46 -5.13
CA VAL A 16 3.51 -27.44 -5.99
C VAL A 16 2.31 -27.19 -5.10
N ILE A 17 1.55 -26.14 -5.38
CA ILE A 17 0.39 -25.73 -4.58
C ILE A 17 -0.85 -25.81 -5.47
N LYS A 18 -1.97 -26.29 -4.92
CA LYS A 18 -3.29 -26.27 -5.55
C LYS A 18 -4.22 -25.35 -4.75
N PRO A 19 -4.44 -24.10 -5.20
CA PRO A 19 -5.43 -23.23 -4.58
C PRO A 19 -6.81 -23.89 -4.62
N THR A 20 -7.51 -23.88 -3.50
CA THR A 20 -8.86 -24.47 -3.36
C THR A 20 -9.94 -23.53 -3.86
N TYR A 21 -9.85 -22.24 -3.51
CA TYR A 21 -10.74 -21.17 -3.96
C TYR A 21 -10.03 -19.81 -3.90
N MET A 22 -10.65 -18.81 -4.52
CA MET A 22 -10.17 -17.42 -4.54
C MET A 22 -11.17 -16.53 -3.80
N LEU A 23 -10.68 -15.73 -2.87
CA LEU A 23 -11.48 -14.75 -2.13
C LEU A 23 -11.14 -13.33 -2.59
N THR A 24 -12.12 -12.43 -2.52
CA THR A 24 -11.84 -10.99 -2.48
C THR A 24 -11.56 -10.57 -1.04
N TYR A 25 -11.01 -9.37 -0.83
CA TYR A 25 -10.78 -8.86 0.52
C TYR A 25 -12.09 -8.69 1.28
N GLU A 26 -13.14 -8.23 0.60
CA GLU A 26 -14.47 -8.05 1.18
C GLU A 26 -15.01 -9.40 1.69
N SER A 27 -15.01 -10.44 0.84
CA SER A 27 -15.49 -11.77 1.26
C SER A 27 -14.62 -12.38 2.36
N ALA A 28 -13.30 -12.16 2.33
CA ALA A 28 -12.41 -12.67 3.37
C ALA A 28 -12.64 -11.97 4.72
N SER A 29 -12.87 -10.65 4.71
CA SER A 29 -13.21 -9.88 5.91
C SER A 29 -14.57 -10.28 6.48
N GLU A 30 -15.57 -10.56 5.63
CA GLU A 30 -16.84 -11.13 6.07
C GLU A 30 -16.66 -12.49 6.76
N LEU A 31 -15.89 -13.40 6.16
CA LEU A 31 -15.58 -14.71 6.77
C LEU A 31 -14.84 -14.58 8.10
N LEU A 32 -13.88 -13.67 8.19
CA LEU A 32 -13.17 -13.37 9.44
C LEU A 32 -14.13 -12.85 10.52
N HIS A 33 -15.13 -12.05 10.16
CA HIS A 33 -16.12 -11.52 11.08
C HIS A 33 -17.10 -12.62 11.56
N LEU A 34 -17.56 -13.47 10.65
CA LEU A 34 -18.47 -14.58 10.96
C LEU A 34 -17.83 -15.64 11.86
N ASN A 35 -16.50 -15.75 11.87
CA ASN A 35 -15.75 -16.66 12.73
C ASN A 35 -16.24 -18.12 12.64
N LEU A 36 -16.50 -18.58 11.41
CA LEU A 36 -16.97 -19.93 11.11
C LEU A 36 -15.90 -20.97 11.46
N GLN A 37 -16.31 -22.14 11.96
CA GLN A 37 -15.37 -23.21 12.33
C GLN A 37 -14.72 -23.84 11.10
N GLU A 38 -15.41 -23.82 9.97
CA GLU A 38 -14.99 -24.34 8.67
C GLU A 38 -13.82 -23.54 8.08
N GLU A 39 -13.64 -22.28 8.48
CA GLU A 39 -12.59 -21.36 8.01
C GLU A 39 -11.47 -21.17 9.04
N ALA A 40 -11.16 -22.23 9.81
CA ALA A 40 -10.17 -22.17 10.89
C ALA A 40 -8.79 -21.69 10.44
N GLU A 41 -8.34 -22.04 9.22
CA GLU A 41 -7.04 -21.62 8.68
C GLU A 41 -6.97 -20.10 8.48
N LEU A 42 -8.05 -19.48 7.98
CA LEU A 42 -8.13 -18.04 7.78
C LEU A 42 -8.05 -17.29 9.12
N ARG A 43 -8.71 -17.83 10.16
CA ARG A 43 -8.61 -17.30 11.53
C ARG A 43 -7.19 -17.39 12.06
N ILE A 44 -6.53 -18.54 11.94
CA ILE A 44 -5.14 -18.73 12.40
C ILE A 44 -4.20 -17.73 11.71
N LEU A 45 -4.36 -17.53 10.40
CA LEU A 45 -3.56 -16.55 9.65
C LEU A 45 -3.81 -15.12 10.13
N SER A 46 -5.07 -14.77 10.44
CA SER A 46 -5.42 -13.45 10.97
C SER A 46 -4.81 -13.20 12.35
N GLU A 47 -4.89 -14.19 13.25
CA GLU A 47 -4.28 -14.12 14.58
C GLU A 47 -2.75 -13.98 14.46
N ALA A 48 -2.11 -14.76 13.61
CA ALA A 48 -0.68 -14.68 13.35
C ALA A 48 -0.28 -13.31 12.77
N ALA A 49 -1.05 -12.77 11.84
CA ALA A 49 -0.85 -11.43 11.28
C ALA A 49 -0.93 -10.35 12.37
N ASN A 50 -1.93 -10.41 13.25
CA ASN A 50 -2.07 -9.45 14.34
C ASN A 50 -0.90 -9.51 15.34
N LEU A 51 -0.46 -10.72 15.71
CA LEU A 51 0.72 -10.91 16.55
C LEU A 51 1.99 -10.36 15.89
N ARG A 52 2.16 -10.60 14.59
CA ARG A 52 3.29 -10.08 13.81
C ARG A 52 3.28 -8.56 13.77
N SER A 53 2.14 -7.95 13.44
CA SER A 53 1.95 -6.49 13.37
C SER A 53 2.30 -5.85 14.71
N ASN A 54 1.73 -6.35 15.81
CA ASN A 54 2.01 -5.86 17.16
C ASN A 54 3.50 -5.93 17.52
N TRP A 55 4.17 -7.03 17.17
CA TRP A 55 5.62 -7.13 17.37
C TRP A 55 6.39 -6.11 16.53
N ARG A 56 6.01 -5.90 15.25
CA ARG A 56 6.70 -4.92 14.38
C ARG A 56 6.54 -3.51 14.95
N CYS A 57 5.36 -3.16 15.47
CA CYS A 57 5.12 -1.89 16.15
C CYS A 57 6.03 -1.73 17.39
N GLN A 58 6.24 -2.80 18.19
CA GLN A 58 7.21 -2.79 19.29
C GLN A 58 8.66 -2.59 18.82
N GLN A 59 8.98 -2.98 17.57
CA GLN A 59 10.27 -2.71 16.93
C GLN A 59 10.37 -1.32 16.25
N GLY A 60 9.36 -0.47 16.43
CA GLY A 60 9.31 0.88 15.87
C GLY A 60 8.73 0.98 14.46
N ALA A 61 7.98 -0.03 14.01
CA ALA A 61 7.19 0.09 12.78
C ALA A 61 6.15 1.21 12.90
N ILE A 62 5.88 1.87 11.78
CA ILE A 62 4.87 2.92 11.68
C ILE A 62 3.74 2.36 10.83
N GLU A 63 2.58 2.13 11.45
CA GLU A 63 1.39 1.72 10.73
C GLU A 63 0.80 2.94 10.00
N THR A 64 0.66 2.81 8.68
CA THR A 64 0.01 3.81 7.84
C THR A 64 -1.08 3.12 7.06
N SER A 65 -2.28 3.68 7.08
CA SER A 65 -3.41 3.22 6.30
C SER A 65 -4.08 4.40 5.62
N THR A 66 -4.49 4.19 4.37
CA THR A 66 -5.28 5.14 3.60
C THR A 66 -6.43 4.43 2.91
N LEU A 67 -7.31 5.23 2.30
CA LEU A 67 -8.28 4.78 1.33
C LEU A 67 -7.68 5.00 -0.06
N ASP A 68 -7.68 3.96 -0.89
CA ASP A 68 -7.20 4.03 -2.27
C ASP A 68 -8.33 3.74 -3.24
N THR A 69 -8.42 4.52 -4.32
CA THR A 69 -9.38 4.25 -5.39
C THR A 69 -8.91 3.11 -6.29
N ARG A 70 -9.82 2.16 -6.56
CA ARG A 70 -9.69 1.21 -7.67
C ARG A 70 -10.88 1.33 -8.59
N ILE A 71 -10.62 1.44 -9.89
CA ILE A 71 -11.68 1.52 -10.90
C ILE A 71 -11.55 0.38 -11.90
N LYS A 72 -12.65 -0.34 -12.14
CA LYS A 72 -12.78 -1.31 -13.22
C LYS A 72 -13.59 -0.68 -14.34
N VAL A 73 -13.04 -0.72 -15.54
CA VAL A 73 -13.67 -0.23 -16.77
C VAL A 73 -13.98 -1.46 -17.63
N SER A 74 -15.25 -1.68 -17.94
CA SER A 74 -15.68 -2.74 -18.85
C SER A 74 -16.05 -2.13 -20.20
N ASN A 75 -15.62 -2.79 -21.28
CA ASN A 75 -15.77 -2.35 -22.66
C ASN A 75 -15.26 -0.92 -22.90
N PRO A 76 -13.96 -0.65 -22.67
CA PRO A 76 -13.41 0.71 -22.75
C PRO A 76 -13.54 1.37 -24.13
N GLU A 77 -13.76 0.58 -25.19
CA GLU A 77 -13.96 1.06 -26.56
C GLU A 77 -15.39 1.54 -26.85
N ASP A 78 -16.35 1.21 -25.97
CA ASP A 78 -17.73 1.69 -26.13
C ASP A 78 -17.78 3.22 -25.92
N PRO A 79 -18.71 3.95 -26.56
CA PRO A 79 -18.88 5.39 -26.31
C PRO A 79 -19.17 5.71 -24.82
N GLU A 80 -19.84 4.78 -24.13
CA GLU A 80 -20.17 4.88 -22.70
C GLU A 80 -19.76 3.60 -21.96
N PRO A 81 -18.47 3.42 -21.62
CA PRO A 81 -17.99 2.22 -20.95
C PRO A 81 -18.60 2.09 -19.54
N SER A 82 -18.78 0.87 -19.05
CA SER A 82 -19.27 0.64 -17.68
C SER A 82 -18.15 0.87 -16.67
N LEU A 83 -18.41 1.69 -15.65
CA LEU A 83 -17.45 2.05 -14.61
C LEU A 83 -17.90 1.49 -13.26
N LYS A 84 -17.02 0.72 -12.61
CA LYS A 84 -17.21 0.27 -11.23
C LYS A 84 -16.06 0.77 -10.37
N LEU A 85 -16.38 1.67 -9.44
CA LEU A 85 -15.45 2.19 -8.46
C LEU A 85 -15.51 1.36 -7.17
N TYR A 86 -14.33 1.07 -6.63
CA TYR A 86 -14.11 0.41 -5.35
C TYR A 86 -13.17 1.29 -4.53
N VAL A 87 -13.40 1.34 -3.22
CA VAL A 87 -12.51 2.01 -2.27
C VAL A 87 -11.82 0.94 -1.45
N GLU A 88 -10.52 0.77 -1.68
CA GLU A 88 -9.70 -0.16 -0.93
C GLU A 88 -9.31 0.51 0.39
N ASN A 89 -9.86 0.02 1.51
CA ASN A 89 -9.49 0.47 2.84
C ASN A 89 -8.31 -0.36 3.35
N GLN A 90 -7.11 0.21 3.42
CA GLN A 90 -5.93 -0.52 3.89
C GLN A 90 -6.00 -0.95 5.36
N ALA A 91 -6.93 -0.39 6.15
CA ALA A 91 -7.20 -0.84 7.50
C ALA A 91 -8.14 -2.06 7.57
N ASP A 92 -8.66 -2.54 6.43
CA ASP A 92 -9.47 -3.74 6.33
C ASP A 92 -8.73 -4.98 6.90
N PRO A 93 -9.38 -5.83 7.71
CA PRO A 93 -8.74 -6.99 8.34
C PRO A 93 -8.06 -7.94 7.35
N ALA A 94 -8.70 -8.27 6.23
CA ALA A 94 -8.14 -9.17 5.25
C ALA A 94 -6.94 -8.54 4.51
N MET A 95 -7.01 -7.24 4.19
CA MET A 95 -5.85 -6.53 3.62
C MET A 95 -4.67 -6.50 4.59
N ARG A 96 -4.90 -6.18 5.87
CA ARG A 96 -3.86 -6.20 6.91
C ARG A 96 -3.23 -7.58 7.04
N LEU A 97 -4.05 -8.63 7.08
CA LEU A 97 -3.58 -10.02 7.11
C LEU A 97 -2.62 -10.29 5.96
N VAL A 98 -3.04 -10.02 4.71
CA VAL A 98 -2.20 -10.27 3.54
C VAL A 98 -0.93 -9.44 3.59
N PHE A 99 -1.00 -8.15 3.96
CA PHE A 99 0.18 -7.29 4.08
C PHE A 99 1.20 -7.85 5.08
N GLU A 100 0.76 -8.26 6.26
CA GLU A 100 1.66 -8.86 7.26
C GLU A 100 2.32 -10.14 6.76
N MET A 101 1.56 -11.02 6.10
CA MET A 101 2.12 -12.25 5.52
C MET A 101 3.14 -11.96 4.42
N MET A 102 2.91 -10.93 3.59
CA MET A 102 3.87 -10.52 2.56
C MET A 102 5.13 -9.88 3.16
N ILE A 103 5.00 -9.11 4.24
CA ILE A 103 6.12 -8.52 4.97
C ILE A 103 6.96 -9.63 5.61
N LEU A 104 6.31 -10.58 6.28
CA LEU A 104 6.93 -11.76 6.89
C LEU A 104 7.74 -12.57 5.86
N CYS A 105 7.16 -12.84 4.69
CA CYS A 105 7.87 -13.51 3.60
C CYS A 105 9.11 -12.71 3.17
N GLY A 106 8.98 -11.39 2.99
CA GLY A 106 10.10 -10.55 2.58
C GLY A 106 11.23 -10.46 3.61
N GLU A 107 10.91 -10.50 4.90
CA GLU A 107 11.90 -10.59 5.99
C GLU A 107 12.60 -11.96 6.02
N ALA A 108 11.84 -13.05 5.85
CA ALA A 108 12.39 -14.41 5.79
C ALA A 108 13.37 -14.55 4.61
N ILE A 109 13.01 -14.01 3.43
CA ILE A 109 13.88 -14.02 2.26
C ILE A 109 15.10 -13.12 2.43
N ALA A 110 14.96 -11.96 3.08
CA ALA A 110 16.10 -11.12 3.40
C ALA A 110 17.10 -11.86 4.33
N THR A 111 16.57 -12.54 5.35
CA THR A 111 17.37 -13.36 6.28
C THR A 111 18.04 -14.52 5.55
N PHE A 112 17.29 -15.25 4.72
CA PHE A 112 17.81 -16.35 3.91
C PHE A 112 18.94 -15.89 2.99
N GLY A 113 18.74 -14.82 2.23
CA GLY A 113 19.78 -14.31 1.34
C GLY A 113 21.02 -13.86 2.10
N SER A 114 20.84 -13.17 3.23
CA SER A 114 21.96 -12.67 4.03
C SER A 114 22.80 -13.77 4.65
N ARG A 115 22.19 -14.86 5.12
CA ARG A 115 22.92 -15.98 5.73
C ARG A 115 23.68 -16.84 4.70
N ASN A 116 23.31 -16.72 3.43
CA ASN A 116 23.87 -17.52 2.33
C ASN A 116 24.63 -16.65 1.32
N ASP A 117 24.95 -15.39 1.68
CA ASP A 117 25.66 -14.42 0.83
C ASP A 117 25.08 -14.27 -0.58
N ILE A 118 23.74 -14.33 -0.70
CA ILE A 118 23.04 -14.20 -1.98
C ILE A 118 22.78 -12.72 -2.28
N PRO A 119 23.28 -12.17 -3.40
CA PRO A 119 22.91 -10.81 -3.81
C PRO A 119 21.41 -10.73 -4.11
N LEU A 120 20.68 -9.89 -3.38
CA LEU A 120 19.23 -9.67 -3.50
C LEU A 120 18.92 -8.17 -3.43
N PRO A 121 17.77 -7.69 -3.94
CA PRO A 121 17.35 -6.30 -3.79
C PRO A 121 16.89 -6.03 -2.35
N TYR A 122 17.84 -5.89 -1.41
CA TYR A 122 17.55 -5.60 -0.01
C TYR A 122 17.08 -4.17 0.14
N ARG A 123 15.78 -4.01 0.41
CA ARG A 123 15.13 -2.71 0.53
C ARG A 123 15.19 -2.25 1.98
N GLY A 124 16.06 -1.30 2.25
CA GLY A 124 16.18 -0.64 3.55
C GLY A 124 15.48 0.71 3.56
N GLN A 125 15.16 1.18 4.76
CA GLN A 125 14.73 2.55 4.97
C GLN A 125 15.29 2.95 6.33
N PRO A 126 16.22 3.91 6.41
CA PRO A 126 16.75 4.36 7.68
C PRO A 126 15.60 4.65 8.65
N GLN A 127 15.76 4.31 9.93
CA GLN A 127 14.81 4.77 10.93
C GLN A 127 14.86 6.29 10.89
N SER A 128 13.85 6.89 10.30
CA SER A 128 13.65 8.32 10.38
C SER A 128 13.37 8.64 11.84
N ASP A 129 13.96 9.71 12.37
CA ASP A 129 13.65 10.27 13.70
C ASP A 129 12.22 10.88 13.71
N ILE A 130 11.26 10.18 13.11
CA ILE A 130 9.85 10.54 13.14
C ILE A 130 9.40 10.25 14.55
N ASN A 131 9.27 11.31 15.33
CA ASN A 131 8.60 11.24 16.60
C ASN A 131 7.10 11.12 16.35
N VAL A 132 6.58 9.88 16.30
CA VAL A 132 5.16 9.61 16.03
C VAL A 132 4.24 10.36 17.01
N SER A 133 4.70 10.64 18.23
CA SER A 133 3.92 11.40 19.21
C SER A 133 3.68 12.85 18.79
N GLU A 134 4.52 13.44 17.93
CA GLU A 134 4.26 14.78 17.39
C GLU A 134 2.98 14.83 16.56
N PHE A 135 2.53 13.70 16.01
CA PHE A 135 1.33 13.57 15.21
C PHE A 135 0.12 13.04 16.00
N SER A 136 0.25 12.85 17.33
CA SER A 136 -0.84 12.31 18.16
C SER A 136 -2.05 13.24 18.25
N HIS A 137 -1.84 14.54 18.03
CA HIS A 137 -2.90 15.54 17.96
C HIS A 137 -3.79 15.41 16.71
N LEU A 138 -3.34 14.67 15.69
CA LEU A 138 -4.14 14.39 14.48
C LEU A 138 -5.00 13.14 14.67
N PRO A 139 -6.22 13.10 14.11
CA PRO A 139 -7.06 11.91 14.14
C PRO A 139 -6.40 10.68 13.52
N GLU A 140 -6.66 9.51 14.11
CA GLU A 140 -6.20 8.21 13.57
C GLU A 140 -6.74 7.92 12.17
N GLY A 141 -6.05 7.04 11.45
CA GLY A 141 -6.41 6.65 10.09
C GLY A 141 -5.81 7.57 9.02
N PRO A 142 -6.53 7.87 7.92
CA PRO A 142 -5.94 8.50 6.74
C PRO A 142 -5.29 9.87 6.99
N VAL A 143 -5.80 10.67 7.94
CA VAL A 143 -5.28 12.02 8.23
C VAL A 143 -3.88 11.95 8.85
N ARG A 144 -3.72 11.22 9.96
CA ARG A 144 -2.40 11.00 10.59
C ARG A 144 -1.45 10.24 9.67
N SER A 145 -1.94 9.22 8.96
CA SER A 145 -1.13 8.47 7.98
C SER A 145 -0.59 9.38 6.87
N PHE A 146 -1.42 10.26 6.33
CA PHE A 146 -1.01 11.24 5.31
C PHE A 146 0.10 12.17 5.83
N ALA A 147 -0.02 12.66 7.07
CA ALA A 147 0.99 13.51 7.67
C ALA A 147 2.33 12.76 7.89
N LEU A 148 2.26 11.53 8.42
CA LEU A 148 3.42 10.67 8.66
C LEU A 148 4.17 10.32 7.38
N VAL A 149 3.47 9.87 6.33
CA VAL A 149 4.09 9.46 5.06
C VAL A 149 4.90 10.59 4.42
N LYS A 150 4.49 11.85 4.58
CA LYS A 150 5.19 13.00 3.99
C LYS A 150 6.55 13.30 4.62
N VAL A 151 6.76 12.90 5.89
CA VAL A 151 8.03 13.10 6.59
C VAL A 151 8.95 11.87 6.51
N MET A 152 8.46 10.76 5.95
CA MET A 152 9.26 9.55 5.73
C MET A 152 10.31 9.77 4.64
N ARG A 153 11.53 9.28 4.89
CA ARG A 153 12.60 9.23 3.87
C ARG A 153 12.27 8.17 2.82
N ALA A 154 12.80 8.33 1.61
CA ALA A 154 12.70 7.27 0.62
C ALA A 154 13.41 5.99 1.09
N ALA A 155 12.89 4.84 0.69
CA ALA A 155 13.59 3.57 0.86
C ALA A 155 14.71 3.43 -0.19
N GLU A 156 15.80 2.81 0.20
CA GLU A 156 16.98 2.54 -0.62
C GLU A 156 17.14 1.03 -0.84
N ILE A 157 17.88 0.64 -1.88
CA ILE A 157 18.14 -0.77 -2.18
C ILE A 157 19.65 -1.00 -2.14
N ASP A 158 20.08 -1.92 -1.28
CA ASP A 158 21.43 -2.46 -1.27
C ASP A 158 21.38 -3.88 -1.87
N PHE A 159 22.34 -4.23 -2.73
CA PHE A 159 22.37 -5.54 -3.40
C PHE A 159 23.32 -6.55 -2.76
N ARG A 160 24.02 -6.15 -1.70
CA ARG A 160 25.05 -6.94 -1.01
C ARG A 160 24.58 -7.40 0.35
N LYS A 161 23.89 -6.53 1.10
CA LYS A 161 23.48 -6.83 2.48
C LYS A 161 22.13 -6.23 2.84
N PRO A 162 21.39 -6.87 3.76
CA PRO A 162 20.21 -6.26 4.34
C PRO A 162 20.52 -4.94 5.04
N ALA A 163 19.61 -3.99 4.87
CA ALA A 163 19.53 -2.79 5.69
C ALA A 163 18.20 -2.79 6.45
N ARG A 164 18.21 -2.25 7.67
CA ARG A 164 17.00 -2.11 8.49
C ARG A 164 15.94 -1.33 7.71
N HIS A 165 14.69 -1.78 7.80
CA HIS A 165 13.55 -1.07 7.26
C HIS A 165 12.75 -0.47 8.42
N GLY A 166 13.08 0.77 8.80
CA GLY A 166 12.58 1.42 10.00
C GLY A 166 11.06 1.52 10.06
N VAL A 167 10.42 1.95 8.97
CA VAL A 167 8.94 2.02 8.88
C VAL A 167 8.27 0.65 9.01
N LEU A 168 8.95 -0.44 8.61
CA LEU A 168 8.43 -1.80 8.74
C LEU A 168 8.83 -2.46 10.07
N GLY A 169 9.74 -1.87 10.86
CA GLY A 169 10.19 -2.45 12.13
C GLY A 169 10.91 -3.79 11.99
N ILE A 170 11.63 -4.02 10.87
CA ILE A 170 12.33 -5.30 10.61
C ILE A 170 13.81 -5.07 10.22
N PRO A 171 14.71 -6.02 10.56
CA PRO A 171 16.16 -5.87 10.34
C PRO A 171 16.58 -5.94 8.87
N GLY A 172 15.76 -6.55 8.02
CA GLY A 172 16.01 -6.67 6.58
C GLY A 172 14.74 -7.01 5.83
N TYR A 173 14.63 -6.55 4.58
CA TYR A 173 13.44 -6.77 3.77
C TYR A 173 13.80 -6.93 2.29
N VAL A 174 13.21 -7.95 1.64
CA VAL A 174 13.28 -8.15 0.19
C VAL A 174 11.87 -8.27 -0.35
N GLN A 175 11.53 -7.53 -1.41
CA GLN A 175 10.27 -7.74 -2.12
C GLN A 175 10.36 -9.03 -2.94
N PHE A 176 9.51 -10.01 -2.60
CA PHE A 176 9.60 -11.37 -3.17
C PHE A 176 8.26 -11.97 -3.63
N THR A 177 7.14 -11.33 -3.27
CA THR A 177 5.79 -11.90 -3.39
C THR A 177 5.03 -11.46 -4.65
N SER A 178 5.69 -10.78 -5.59
CA SER A 178 5.04 -10.31 -6.83
C SER A 178 5.92 -10.46 -8.09
N PRO A 179 6.57 -11.61 -8.34
CA PRO A 179 7.47 -11.79 -9.49
C PRO A 179 6.77 -11.69 -10.87
N ILE A 180 5.44 -11.85 -10.92
CA ILE A 180 4.66 -11.69 -12.16
C ILE A 180 4.61 -10.22 -12.62
N ARG A 181 4.64 -9.26 -11.68
CA ARG A 181 4.41 -7.82 -11.96
C ARG A 181 5.54 -6.90 -11.54
N ARG A 182 6.53 -7.39 -10.77
CA ARG A 182 7.71 -6.63 -10.36
C ARG A 182 8.96 -7.35 -10.81
N TYR A 183 9.74 -6.68 -11.65
CA TYR A 183 10.95 -7.27 -12.23
C TYR A 183 12.02 -7.55 -11.17
N LEU A 184 12.17 -6.71 -10.15
CA LEU A 184 13.14 -6.96 -9.07
C LEU A 184 12.78 -8.19 -8.23
N ASP A 185 11.48 -8.45 -7.98
CA ASP A 185 11.04 -9.70 -7.38
C ASP A 185 11.42 -10.90 -8.26
N LEU A 186 11.24 -10.79 -9.58
CA LEU A 186 11.63 -11.85 -10.51
C LEU A 186 13.15 -12.14 -10.45
N LEU A 187 13.98 -11.10 -10.42
CA LEU A 187 15.44 -11.27 -10.25
C LEU A 187 15.78 -11.90 -8.91
N ALA A 188 15.10 -11.51 -7.82
CA ALA A 188 15.26 -12.13 -6.52
C ALA A 188 14.92 -13.63 -6.56
N HIS A 189 13.85 -14.01 -7.27
CA HIS A 189 13.49 -15.42 -7.51
C HIS A 189 14.59 -16.16 -8.28
N TYR A 190 15.21 -15.56 -9.29
CA TYR A 190 16.32 -16.18 -10.03
C TYR A 190 17.53 -16.45 -9.13
N GLN A 191 17.91 -15.47 -8.31
CA GLN A 191 19.02 -15.59 -7.37
C GLN A 191 18.77 -16.71 -6.34
N VAL A 192 17.59 -16.70 -5.69
CA VAL A 192 17.21 -17.72 -4.70
C VAL A 192 17.14 -19.10 -5.34
N LYS A 193 16.51 -19.23 -6.52
CA LYS A 193 16.35 -20.53 -7.18
C LYS A 193 17.67 -21.13 -7.68
N ALA A 194 18.62 -20.30 -8.13
CA ALA A 194 19.96 -20.78 -8.49
C ALA A 194 20.67 -21.38 -7.26
N PHE A 195 20.63 -20.66 -6.13
CA PHE A 195 21.17 -21.16 -4.88
C PHE A 195 20.52 -22.50 -4.47
N LEU A 196 19.19 -22.62 -4.55
CA LEU A 196 18.49 -23.87 -4.22
C LEU A 196 18.87 -25.06 -5.13
N ARG A 197 19.40 -24.80 -6.33
CA ARG A 197 19.94 -25.83 -7.23
C ARG A 197 21.43 -26.12 -7.02
N GLY A 198 22.09 -25.41 -6.09
CA GLY A 198 23.54 -25.48 -5.92
C GLY A 198 24.33 -24.77 -7.03
N GLU A 199 23.67 -23.89 -7.79
CA GLU A 199 24.27 -23.10 -8.86
C GLU A 199 24.76 -21.74 -8.33
N PRO A 200 25.79 -21.14 -8.94
CA PRO A 200 26.18 -19.78 -8.62
C PRO A 200 25.04 -18.81 -8.95
N PRO A 201 24.87 -17.70 -8.18
CA PRO A 201 23.87 -16.70 -8.49
C PRO A 201 24.08 -16.13 -9.90
N PRO A 202 23.01 -16.02 -10.73
CA PRO A 202 23.13 -15.59 -12.13
C PRO A 202 23.60 -14.15 -12.29
N PHE A 203 23.43 -13.32 -11.26
CA PHE A 203 23.85 -11.92 -11.26
C PHE A 203 24.67 -11.57 -10.02
N THR A 204 25.74 -10.81 -10.24
CA THR A 204 26.48 -10.15 -9.17
C THR A 204 25.70 -8.94 -8.63
N ALA A 205 26.03 -8.49 -7.41
CA ALA A 205 25.41 -7.31 -6.82
C ALA A 205 25.50 -6.07 -7.73
N GLY A 206 26.68 -5.80 -8.33
CA GLY A 206 26.86 -4.67 -9.24
C GLY A 206 26.06 -4.80 -10.55
N LYS A 207 25.86 -6.03 -11.05
CA LYS A 207 25.00 -6.25 -12.22
C LYS A 207 23.52 -5.99 -11.88
N LEU A 208 23.05 -6.45 -10.73
CA LEU A 208 21.70 -6.17 -10.24
C LEU A 208 21.47 -4.68 -10.04
N GLU A 209 22.44 -3.98 -9.47
CA GLU A 209 22.42 -2.52 -9.28
C GLU A 209 22.29 -1.78 -10.62
N GLY A 210 23.10 -2.14 -11.62
CA GLY A 210 22.98 -1.57 -12.96
C GLY A 210 21.64 -1.85 -13.65
N ILE A 211 21.10 -3.06 -13.48
CA ILE A 211 19.76 -3.41 -14.00
C ILE A 211 18.68 -2.58 -13.29
N ALA A 212 18.74 -2.47 -11.96
CA ALA A 212 17.77 -1.70 -11.18
C ALA A 212 17.79 -0.22 -11.55
N ALA A 213 18.97 0.36 -11.76
CA ALA A 213 19.13 1.74 -12.22
C ALA A 213 18.44 1.97 -13.58
N GLY A 214 18.64 1.09 -14.55
CA GLY A 214 17.99 1.19 -15.87
C GLY A 214 16.47 1.00 -15.81
N ILE A 215 15.98 0.14 -14.92
CA ILE A 215 14.53 -0.12 -14.76
C ILE A 215 13.81 1.02 -14.04
N ASN A 216 14.49 1.73 -13.13
CA ASN A 216 13.87 2.78 -12.33
C ASN A 216 13.27 3.93 -13.17
N GLU A 217 13.86 4.25 -14.32
CA GLU A 217 13.30 5.24 -15.25
C GLU A 217 11.98 4.74 -15.86
N ASN A 218 11.97 3.51 -16.36
CA ASN A 218 10.77 2.88 -16.91
C ASN A 218 9.66 2.76 -15.86
N ILE A 219 10.00 2.38 -14.62
CA ILE A 219 9.04 2.32 -13.50
C ILE A 219 8.43 3.70 -13.23
N ARG A 220 9.23 4.78 -13.25
CA ARG A 220 8.71 6.15 -13.06
C ARG A 220 7.73 6.53 -14.16
N THR A 221 8.06 6.25 -15.41
CA THR A 221 7.19 6.52 -16.56
C THR A 221 5.89 5.71 -16.49
N VAL A 222 5.98 4.41 -16.25
CA VAL A 222 4.81 3.52 -16.12
C VAL A 222 3.91 3.98 -14.98
N ARG A 223 4.46 4.31 -13.81
CA ARG A 223 3.69 4.82 -12.67
C ARG A 223 2.95 6.11 -13.02
N LYS A 224 3.60 7.05 -13.71
CA LYS A 224 2.96 8.30 -14.15
C LYS A 224 1.78 8.01 -15.07
N LEU A 225 1.96 7.15 -16.07
CA LEU A 225 0.90 6.74 -16.99
C LEU A 225 -0.27 6.05 -16.29
N CYS A 226 0.02 5.10 -15.38
CA CYS A 226 -1.01 4.42 -14.60
C CYS A 226 -1.79 5.41 -13.72
N ASN A 227 -1.10 6.34 -13.05
CA ASN A 227 -1.75 7.35 -12.22
C ASN A 227 -2.61 8.32 -13.04
N SER A 228 -2.13 8.76 -14.21
CA SER A 228 -2.90 9.61 -15.12
C SER A 228 -4.14 8.89 -15.67
N SER A 229 -4.00 7.61 -16.04
CA SER A 229 -5.13 6.79 -16.50
C SER A 229 -6.15 6.56 -15.40
N LEU A 230 -5.70 6.20 -14.19
CA LEU A 230 -6.57 6.05 -13.02
C LEU A 230 -7.31 7.37 -12.73
N ARG A 231 -6.60 8.49 -12.70
CA ARG A 231 -7.18 9.81 -12.46
C ARG A 231 -8.23 10.17 -13.52
N TYR A 232 -7.93 9.97 -14.81
CA TYR A 232 -8.91 10.16 -15.89
C TYR A 232 -10.21 9.41 -15.61
N TRP A 233 -10.13 8.12 -15.28
CA TRP A 233 -11.32 7.31 -15.05
C TRP A 233 -12.06 7.69 -13.76
N ILE A 234 -11.35 8.17 -12.73
CA ILE A 234 -11.99 8.72 -11.52
C ILE A 234 -12.77 9.98 -11.86
N LEU A 235 -12.19 10.90 -12.63
CA LEU A 235 -12.88 12.12 -13.06
C LEU A 235 -14.09 11.79 -13.94
N GLU A 236 -13.96 10.81 -14.83
CA GLU A 236 -15.08 10.37 -15.67
C GLU A 236 -16.18 9.72 -14.84
N TYR A 237 -15.82 8.92 -13.83
CA TYR A 237 -16.77 8.38 -12.86
C TYR A 237 -17.52 9.51 -12.15
N LEU A 238 -16.79 10.50 -11.61
CA LEU A 238 -17.36 11.65 -10.89
C LEU A 238 -18.25 12.51 -11.79
N ARG A 239 -17.85 12.75 -13.05
CA ARG A 239 -18.62 13.52 -14.04
C ARG A 239 -19.99 12.89 -14.32
N ARG A 240 -20.11 11.56 -14.24
CA ARG A 240 -21.35 10.82 -14.48
C ARG A 240 -22.29 10.75 -13.27
N GLN A 241 -21.86 11.23 -12.10
CA GLN A 241 -22.69 11.19 -10.91
C GLN A 241 -23.74 12.31 -10.93
N PRO A 242 -24.89 12.16 -10.22
CA PRO A 242 -25.86 13.23 -10.06
C PRO A 242 -25.20 14.48 -9.46
N LYS A 243 -25.57 15.68 -9.96
CA LYS A 243 -24.96 16.95 -9.52
C LYS A 243 -25.23 17.28 -8.05
N GLU A 244 -26.30 16.72 -7.50
CA GLU A 244 -26.74 16.86 -6.11
C GLU A 244 -25.99 15.90 -5.18
N LYS A 245 -25.28 14.91 -5.73
CA LYS A 245 -24.54 13.93 -4.93
C LYS A 245 -23.42 14.63 -4.16
N SER A 246 -23.48 14.49 -2.85
CA SER A 246 -22.49 14.99 -1.92
C SER A 246 -21.58 13.85 -1.45
N TYR A 247 -20.34 14.20 -1.13
CA TYR A 247 -19.28 13.30 -0.70
C TYR A 247 -18.73 13.79 0.63
N ARG A 248 -18.44 12.85 1.52
CA ARG A 248 -17.71 13.16 2.75
C ARG A 248 -16.24 13.27 2.43
N ALA A 249 -15.62 14.31 2.95
CA ALA A 249 -14.22 14.62 2.71
C ALA A 249 -13.50 14.92 4.02
N LEU A 250 -12.38 14.25 4.27
CA LEU A 250 -11.51 14.59 5.40
C LEU A 250 -10.50 15.66 5.00
N VAL A 251 -10.38 16.70 5.83
CA VAL A 251 -9.35 17.75 5.68
C VAL A 251 -7.98 17.18 6.03
N LEU A 252 -7.13 16.95 5.04
CA LEU A 252 -5.78 16.37 5.23
C LEU A 252 -4.73 17.43 5.59
N ARG A 253 -4.82 18.62 4.97
CA ARG A 253 -3.96 19.78 5.24
C ARG A 253 -4.49 21.02 4.52
N PHE A 254 -4.06 22.19 4.96
CA PHE A 254 -4.27 23.43 4.22
C PHE A 254 -3.20 23.64 3.14
N LEU A 255 -3.64 24.09 1.96
CA LEU A 255 -2.80 24.52 0.83
C LEU A 255 -2.58 26.04 0.87
N LYS A 256 -3.66 26.77 1.14
CA LYS A 256 -3.75 28.23 1.30
C LYS A 256 -4.87 28.53 2.30
N ASP A 257 -5.10 29.80 2.60
CA ASP A 257 -6.27 30.20 3.40
C ASP A 257 -7.56 29.61 2.81
N ARG A 258 -8.28 28.85 3.63
CA ARG A 258 -9.51 28.11 3.31
C ARG A 258 -9.46 27.15 2.12
N ILE A 259 -8.32 26.92 1.48
CA ILE A 259 -8.16 25.88 0.44
C ILE A 259 -7.43 24.70 1.05
N ALA A 260 -8.10 23.56 1.14
CA ALA A 260 -7.55 22.35 1.74
C ALA A 260 -7.35 21.23 0.73
N ALA A 261 -6.37 20.36 1.00
CA ALA A 261 -6.33 19.02 0.42
C ALA A 261 -7.29 18.13 1.20
N LEU A 262 -8.17 17.45 0.47
CA LEU A 262 -9.25 16.63 0.98
C LEU A 262 -9.08 15.18 0.53
N LEU A 263 -9.49 14.23 1.36
CA LEU A 263 -9.70 12.83 0.98
C LEU A 263 -11.20 12.55 0.87
N LEU A 264 -11.71 12.31 -0.34
CA LEU A 264 -13.09 11.90 -0.59
C LEU A 264 -13.28 10.44 -0.13
N LEU A 265 -14.05 10.22 0.93
CA LEU A 265 -14.15 8.92 1.59
C LEU A 265 -14.83 7.84 0.73
N GLU A 266 -15.90 8.20 0.02
CA GLU A 266 -16.62 7.28 -0.87
C GLU A 266 -15.89 6.99 -2.18
N VAL A 267 -14.78 7.69 -2.44
CA VAL A 267 -14.01 7.58 -3.69
C VAL A 267 -12.61 7.05 -3.43
N GLY A 268 -12.02 7.28 -2.25
CA GLY A 268 -10.62 6.99 -1.97
C GLY A 268 -9.64 7.92 -2.71
N PHE A 269 -10.10 9.13 -3.04
CA PHE A 269 -9.40 10.05 -3.95
C PHE A 269 -9.09 11.38 -3.28
N GLN A 270 -7.86 11.86 -3.49
CA GLN A 270 -7.44 13.17 -3.00
C GLN A 270 -7.74 14.26 -4.01
N ALA A 271 -8.36 15.34 -3.54
CA ALA A 271 -8.67 16.54 -4.31
C ALA A 271 -8.45 17.79 -3.45
N SER A 272 -8.69 18.96 -4.01
CA SER A 272 -8.67 20.21 -3.24
C SER A 272 -9.95 20.97 -3.42
N ALA A 273 -10.43 21.60 -2.35
CA ALA A 273 -11.60 22.46 -2.39
C ALA A 273 -11.45 23.60 -1.38
N TRP A 274 -12.33 24.59 -1.51
CA TRP A 274 -12.60 25.53 -0.43
C TRP A 274 -13.32 24.81 0.72
N VAL A 275 -12.98 25.16 1.95
CA VAL A 275 -13.58 24.62 3.19
C VAL A 275 -14.12 25.76 4.07
N PRO A 276 -15.09 25.47 4.96
CA PRO A 276 -15.69 26.50 5.80
C PRO A 276 -14.67 27.22 6.70
N LEU A 277 -15.02 28.44 7.11
CA LEU A 277 -14.19 29.21 8.03
C LEU A 277 -14.11 28.49 9.38
N GLY A 278 -12.89 28.32 9.91
CA GLY A 278 -12.67 27.66 11.19
C GLY A 278 -12.47 26.14 11.11
N SER A 279 -12.58 25.54 9.91
CA SER A 279 -12.22 24.12 9.72
C SER A 279 -10.79 23.83 10.15
N GLN A 280 -10.58 22.64 10.69
CA GLN A 280 -9.30 22.13 11.16
C GLN A 280 -8.87 20.89 10.38
N ILE A 281 -7.59 20.54 10.49
CA ILE A 281 -7.10 19.28 9.94
C ILE A 281 -7.77 18.13 10.69
N GLY A 282 -8.35 17.20 9.94
CA GLY A 282 -9.10 16.07 10.48
C GLY A 282 -10.61 16.26 10.46
N ASP A 283 -11.11 17.48 10.26
CA ASP A 283 -12.54 17.72 10.13
C ASP A 283 -13.10 16.99 8.90
N GLU A 284 -14.33 16.51 9.03
CA GLU A 284 -15.12 16.02 7.91
C GLU A 284 -15.97 17.16 7.36
N VAL A 285 -15.89 17.38 6.05
CA VAL A 285 -16.70 18.36 5.31
C VAL A 285 -17.49 17.66 4.22
N LEU A 286 -18.62 18.25 3.84
CA LEU A 286 -19.40 17.80 2.68
C LEU A 286 -19.03 18.62 1.45
N VAL A 287 -18.73 17.94 0.36
CA VAL A 287 -18.41 18.56 -0.93
C VAL A 287 -19.20 17.90 -2.05
N LYS A 288 -19.48 18.66 -3.10
CA LYS A 288 -20.07 18.15 -4.34
C LYS A 288 -19.19 18.49 -5.54
N VAL A 289 -19.32 17.71 -6.61
CA VAL A 289 -18.65 17.97 -7.88
C VAL A 289 -19.37 19.11 -8.58
N GLU A 290 -18.70 20.25 -8.73
CA GLU A 290 -19.22 21.38 -9.50
C GLU A 290 -18.93 21.16 -10.99
N GLU A 291 -17.70 20.79 -11.31
CA GLU A 291 -17.25 20.46 -12.66
C GLU A 291 -16.20 19.35 -12.63
N ALA A 292 -16.23 18.47 -13.64
CA ALA A 292 -15.21 17.45 -13.85
C ALA A 292 -14.99 17.30 -15.37
N HIS A 293 -13.75 17.59 -15.82
CA HIS A 293 -13.33 17.44 -17.21
C HIS A 293 -12.17 16.44 -17.27
N PRO A 294 -12.45 15.15 -17.53
CA PRO A 294 -11.44 14.10 -17.50
C PRO A 294 -10.30 14.29 -18.50
N ARG A 295 -10.61 14.79 -19.71
CA ARG A 295 -9.62 15.02 -20.78
C ARG A 295 -8.64 16.14 -20.44
N ASP A 296 -9.13 17.18 -19.77
CA ASP A 296 -8.34 18.36 -19.39
C ASP A 296 -7.70 18.21 -17.99
N ASP A 297 -7.97 17.08 -17.32
CA ASP A 297 -7.53 16.76 -15.96
C ASP A 297 -8.05 17.73 -14.86
N ILE A 298 -9.24 18.29 -15.08
CA ILE A 298 -9.85 19.31 -14.21
C ILE A 298 -10.91 18.69 -13.31
N LEU A 299 -10.86 19.03 -12.02
CA LEU A 299 -11.90 18.75 -11.04
C LEU A 299 -12.10 19.97 -10.16
N PHE A 300 -13.33 20.50 -10.14
CA PHE A 300 -13.75 21.52 -9.20
C PHE A 300 -14.76 20.94 -8.22
N LEU A 301 -14.41 21.04 -6.94
CA LEU A 301 -15.25 20.65 -5.83
C LEU A 301 -15.74 21.91 -5.12
N LYS A 302 -17.01 21.89 -4.72
CA LYS A 302 -17.63 22.96 -3.96
C LYS A 302 -18.13 22.43 -2.64
N GLU A 303 -17.90 23.18 -1.58
CA GLU A 303 -18.48 22.94 -0.27
C GLU A 303 -20.02 22.92 -0.36
N VAL A 304 -20.62 21.99 0.38
CA VAL A 304 -22.05 21.98 0.64
C VAL A 304 -22.26 22.65 2.00
N VAL A 305 -22.73 23.90 1.97
CA VAL A 305 -23.11 24.61 3.20
C VAL A 305 -24.40 23.99 3.70
N SER A 306 -24.37 23.37 4.88
CA SER A 306 -25.59 22.98 5.59
C SER A 306 -26.30 24.26 6.05
N GLU A 307 -27.56 24.43 5.65
CA GLU A 307 -28.44 25.48 6.18
C GLU A 307 -28.70 25.33 7.68
#